data_AF-A0A0V1PDH3-F1
#
_entry.id   AF-A0A0V1PDH3-F1
#
_cell.length_a   1.000
_cell.length_b   1.000
_cell.length_c   1.000
_cell.angle_alpha   90.00
_cell.angle_beta   90.00
_cell.angle_gamma   90.00
#
_symmetry.space_group_name_H-M   'P 1'
#
loop_
_entity.id
_entity.type
_entity.pdbx_description
1 polymer ?
#
loop_
_entity_poly.entity_id
_entity_poly.type
_entity_poly.pdbx_seq_one_letter_code
_entity_poly.pdbx_strand_id
1 'polypeptide(L)'
;MNRSMNFLEKRMSQLEALIRSQSEVSENFEESILSQYKTTKLALNEFLQNKSKVIEYLQECKEACDIIQPRFSIEILLSPNAKLQLIMLKMDSLKAFIAMFAKVSSFSPVLNSESIRMVNSYPSELTRTSENFLTAIAEKDCIQRKASQLLQLYNDLIFSFSKQFAVWNAMLTKLETGNDEGHDNHLYRKT
;
A
#
# COMPACT_ATOMS: atom_id res chain seq x y z
N MET A 1 5.55 88.03 6.22
CA MET A 1 4.36 87.64 7.01
C MET A 1 3.79 86.26 6.64
N ASN A 2 3.71 85.88 5.36
CA ASN A 2 3.05 84.62 4.93
C ASN A 2 3.69 83.28 5.41
N ARG A 3 5.01 83.20 5.61
CA ARG A 3 5.66 81.92 5.98
C ARG A 3 5.37 81.47 7.42
N SER A 4 5.37 82.40 8.37
CA SER A 4 5.11 82.08 9.78
C SER A 4 3.65 81.66 10.00
N MET A 5 2.72 82.27 9.26
CA MET A 5 1.30 81.94 9.33
C MET A 5 1.02 80.54 8.74
N ASN A 6 1.59 80.23 7.57
CA ASN A 6 1.49 78.89 6.98
C ASN A 6 2.11 77.78 7.85
N PHE A 7 3.19 78.07 8.58
CA PHE A 7 3.79 77.09 9.51
C PHE A 7 2.88 76.82 10.71
N LEU A 8 2.26 77.88 11.26
CA LEU A 8 1.35 77.74 12.38
C LEU A 8 0.08 76.99 11.98
N GLU A 9 -0.48 77.32 10.81
CA GLU A 9 -1.65 76.66 10.24
C GLU A 9 -1.39 75.16 10.02
N LYS A 10 -0.23 74.81 9.45
CA LYS A 10 0.16 73.40 9.27
C LYS A 10 0.29 72.64 10.59
N ARG A 11 0.86 73.26 11.64
CA ARG A 11 0.95 72.64 12.97
C ARG A 11 -0.42 72.49 13.63
N MET A 12 -1.30 73.47 13.46
CA MET A 12 -2.65 73.43 14.00
C MET A 12 -3.47 72.33 13.31
N SER A 13 -3.41 72.20 11.99
CA SER A 13 -4.05 71.10 11.26
C SER A 13 -3.51 69.72 11.66
N GLN A 14 -2.22 69.60 11.99
CA GLN A 14 -1.67 68.33 12.49
C GLN A 14 -2.19 67.97 13.87
N LEU A 15 -2.31 68.95 14.77
CA LEU A 15 -2.86 68.73 16.10
C LEU A 15 -4.36 68.39 16.03
N GLU A 16 -5.11 69.08 15.18
CA GLU A 16 -6.51 68.76 14.94
C GLU A 16 -6.69 67.36 14.34
N ALA A 17 -5.84 66.93 13.40
CA ALA A 17 -5.91 65.58 12.83
C ALA A 17 -5.66 64.50 13.89
N LEU A 18 -4.68 64.71 14.79
CA LEU A 18 -4.37 63.75 15.86
C LEU A 18 -5.49 63.64 16.89
N ILE A 19 -6.16 64.75 17.17
CA ILE A 19 -7.20 64.84 18.19
C ILE A 19 -8.57 64.42 17.64
N ARG A 20 -8.89 64.80 16.40
CA ARG A 20 -10.21 64.62 15.76
C ARG A 20 -10.36 63.29 15.01
N SER A 21 -9.27 62.63 14.63
CA SER A 21 -9.35 61.30 13.97
C SER A 21 -9.91 60.19 14.87
N GLN A 22 -10.03 60.42 16.19
CA GLN A 22 -10.54 59.43 17.14
C GLN A 22 -11.94 59.71 17.71
N SER A 23 -12.56 60.87 17.45
CA SER A 23 -13.91 61.14 17.96
C SER A 23 -14.61 62.15 17.08
N GLU A 24 -15.78 61.77 16.56
CA GLU A 24 -16.68 62.72 15.93
C GLU A 24 -17.14 63.78 16.94
N VAL A 25 -17.44 64.95 16.39
CA VAL A 25 -17.69 66.22 17.10
C VAL A 25 -18.75 66.04 18.18
N SER A 26 -18.33 66.05 19.44
CA SER A 26 -19.21 66.20 20.60
C SER A 26 -18.86 67.52 21.28
N GLU A 27 -19.87 68.32 21.61
CA GLU A 27 -19.72 69.67 22.21
C GLU A 27 -19.01 69.69 23.58
N ASN A 28 -18.74 68.53 24.19
CA ASN A 28 -18.01 68.37 25.46
C ASN A 28 -16.69 67.58 25.31
N PHE A 29 -15.94 67.88 24.25
CA PHE A 29 -14.74 67.15 23.84
C PHE A 29 -13.61 67.14 24.88
N GLU A 30 -13.34 68.26 25.55
CA GLU A 30 -12.28 68.36 26.57
C GLU A 30 -12.60 67.51 27.82
N GLU A 31 -13.86 67.51 28.25
CA GLU A 31 -14.30 66.75 29.41
C GLU A 31 -14.38 65.24 29.11
N SER A 32 -14.70 64.86 27.85
CA SER A 32 -14.70 63.48 27.38
C SER A 32 -13.30 62.85 27.34
N ILE A 33 -12.31 63.54 26.74
CA ILE A 33 -10.93 63.01 26.72
C ILE A 33 -10.33 62.99 28.12
N LEU A 34 -10.56 64.04 28.92
CA LEU A 34 -10.03 64.09 30.28
C LEU A 34 -10.68 63.03 31.17
N SER A 35 -11.99 62.80 31.04
CA SER A 35 -12.67 61.73 31.76
C SER A 35 -12.22 60.35 31.28
N GLN A 36 -12.07 60.11 29.98
CA GLN A 36 -11.55 58.85 29.45
C GLN A 36 -10.10 58.59 29.87
N TYR A 37 -9.25 59.62 29.92
CA TYR A 37 -7.90 59.54 30.47
C TYR A 37 -7.92 59.23 31.97
N LYS A 38 -8.80 59.88 32.75
CA LYS A 38 -8.94 59.58 34.19
C LYS A 38 -9.44 58.16 34.42
N THR A 39 -10.43 57.70 33.67
CA THR A 39 -10.99 56.34 33.77
C THR A 39 -9.96 55.29 33.38
N THR A 40 -9.24 55.48 32.27
CA THR A 40 -8.16 54.57 31.87
C THR A 40 -7.00 54.59 32.86
N LYS A 41 -6.63 55.74 33.41
CA LYS A 41 -5.63 55.84 34.48
C LYS A 41 -6.05 55.12 35.75
N LEU A 42 -7.32 55.23 36.16
CA LEU A 42 -7.85 54.51 37.32
C LEU A 42 -7.86 53.00 37.07
N ALA A 43 -8.37 52.55 35.93
CA ALA A 43 -8.36 51.14 35.53
C ALA A 43 -6.93 50.57 35.46
N LEU A 44 -5.96 51.37 34.98
CA LEU A 44 -4.56 50.96 34.92
C LEU A 44 -3.93 50.87 36.32
N ASN A 45 -4.32 51.75 37.24
CA ASN A 45 -3.87 51.70 38.62
C ASN A 45 -4.47 50.51 39.38
N GLU A 46 -5.75 50.22 39.19
CA GLU A 46 -6.41 49.00 39.69
C GLU A 46 -5.77 47.73 39.13
N PHE A 47 -5.44 47.72 37.83
CA PHE A 47 -4.72 46.61 37.21
C PHE A 47 -3.32 46.44 37.81
N LEU A 48 -2.58 47.52 38.03
CA LEU A 48 -1.25 47.47 38.67
C LEU A 48 -1.32 46.93 40.11
N GLN A 49 -2.36 47.31 40.87
CA GLN A 49 -2.57 46.80 42.23
C GLN A 49 -2.99 45.33 42.25
N ASN A 50 -3.76 44.88 41.26
CA ASN A 50 -4.23 43.50 41.16
C ASN A 50 -3.26 42.57 40.42
N LYS A 51 -2.24 43.11 39.72
CA LYS A 51 -1.28 42.33 38.94
C LYS A 51 -0.55 41.26 39.77
N SER A 52 -0.14 41.59 41.00
CA SER A 52 0.53 40.62 41.89
C SER A 52 -0.40 39.46 42.24
N LYS A 53 -1.65 39.75 42.60
CA LYS A 53 -2.68 38.76 42.90
C LYS A 53 -3.00 37.90 41.69
N VAL A 54 -3.13 38.49 40.50
CA VAL A 54 -3.39 37.75 39.25
C VAL A 54 -2.23 36.81 38.92
N ILE A 55 -0.97 37.24 39.15
CA ILE A 55 0.19 36.37 38.98
C ILE A 55 0.18 35.22 40.00
N GLU A 56 -0.17 35.50 41.26
CA GLU A 56 -0.29 34.49 42.31
C GLU A 56 -1.39 33.45 41.97
N TYR A 57 -2.58 33.89 41.56
CA TYR A 57 -3.66 32.99 41.12
C TYR A 57 -3.30 32.19 39.86
N LEU A 58 -2.57 32.78 38.90
CA LEU A 58 -2.10 32.05 37.72
C LEU A 58 -1.04 31.00 38.09
N GLN A 59 -0.18 31.30 39.06
CA GLN A 59 0.81 30.37 39.59
C GLN A 59 0.13 29.22 40.35
N GLU A 60 -0.86 29.53 41.20
CA GLU A 60 -1.67 28.52 41.90
C GLU A 60 -2.46 27.64 40.92
N CYS A 61 -3.04 28.23 39.87
CA CYS A 61 -3.70 27.48 38.79
C CYS A 61 -2.72 26.55 38.05
N LYS A 62 -1.48 26.99 37.86
CA LYS A 62 -0.43 26.18 37.23
C LYS A 62 -0.04 25.00 38.10
N GLU A 63 0.18 25.24 39.39
CA GLU A 63 0.49 24.19 40.36
C GLU A 63 -0.66 23.18 40.51
N ALA A 64 -1.91 23.66 40.51
CA ALA A 64 -3.09 22.80 40.48
C ALA A 64 -3.18 21.98 39.18
N CYS A 65 -2.88 22.56 38.01
CA CYS A 65 -2.82 21.83 36.74
C CYS A 65 -1.74 20.73 36.76
N ASP A 66 -0.58 21.00 37.35
CA ASP A 66 0.51 20.03 37.49
C ASP A 66 0.11 18.85 38.41
N ILE A 67 -0.67 19.11 39.47
CA ILE A 67 -1.22 18.07 40.34
C ILE A 67 -2.32 17.26 39.65
N ILE A 68 -3.19 17.94 38.87
CA ILE A 68 -4.35 17.34 38.19
C ILE A 68 -3.96 16.57 36.92
N GLN A 69 -2.79 16.78 36.33
CA GLN A 69 -2.24 15.93 35.25
C GLN A 69 -1.27 14.88 35.80
N PRO A 70 -1.73 13.74 36.36
CA PRO A 70 -0.88 12.78 37.04
C PRO A 70 -0.26 11.79 36.04
N ARG A 71 -0.34 12.09 34.73
CA ARG A 71 0.11 11.18 33.66
C ARG A 71 1.58 10.80 33.79
N PHE A 72 2.38 11.61 34.50
CA PHE A 72 3.78 11.33 34.84
C PHE A 72 4.01 10.97 36.32
N SER A 73 3.06 11.24 37.22
CA SER A 73 3.23 11.03 38.66
C SER A 73 3.02 9.57 39.11
N ILE A 74 2.28 8.77 38.34
CA ILE A 74 2.05 7.34 38.66
C ILE A 74 3.36 6.53 38.61
N GLU A 75 4.31 6.91 37.74
CA GLU A 75 5.60 6.23 37.59
C GLU A 75 6.56 6.51 38.77
N ILE A 76 6.38 7.67 39.42
CA ILE A 76 7.12 8.10 40.61
C ILE A 76 6.47 7.57 41.90
N LEU A 77 5.15 7.39 41.91
CA LEU A 77 4.39 6.98 43.10
C LEU A 77 4.52 5.47 43.44
N LEU A 78 5.02 4.64 42.52
CA LEU A 78 5.22 3.24 42.82
C LEU A 78 6.35 3.07 43.84
N SER A 79 6.05 2.52 45.01
CA SER A 79 7.07 2.21 46.01
C SER A 79 8.10 1.22 45.45
N PRO A 80 9.36 1.23 45.91
CA PRO A 80 10.39 0.31 45.41
C PRO A 80 9.97 -1.17 45.49
N ASN A 81 9.21 -1.54 46.52
CA ASN A 81 8.68 -2.88 46.71
C ASN A 81 7.60 -3.22 45.67
N ALA A 82 6.71 -2.27 45.33
CA ALA A 82 5.72 -2.45 44.27
C ALA A 82 6.36 -2.57 42.88
N LYS A 83 7.47 -1.86 42.62
CA LYS A 83 8.26 -2.02 41.38
C LYS A 83 8.85 -3.42 41.28
N LEU A 84 9.42 -3.92 42.39
CA LEU A 84 9.99 -5.26 42.43
C LEU A 84 8.91 -6.34 42.18
N GLN A 85 7.74 -6.22 42.83
CA GLN A 85 6.63 -7.14 42.61
C GLN A 85 6.11 -7.10 41.18
N LEU A 86 6.03 -5.92 40.57
CA LEU A 86 5.65 -5.76 39.16
C LEU A 86 6.66 -6.44 38.23
N ILE A 87 7.96 -6.26 38.47
CA ILE A 87 9.03 -6.90 37.71
C ILE A 87 8.94 -8.42 37.87
N MET A 88 8.75 -8.93 39.09
CA MET A 88 8.60 -10.37 39.34
C MET A 88 7.37 -10.95 38.64
N LEU A 89 6.23 -10.24 38.69
CA LEU A 89 5.00 -10.64 38.01
C LEU A 89 5.16 -10.67 36.49
N LYS A 90 5.93 -9.74 35.92
CA LYS A 90 6.17 -9.63 34.48
C LYS A 90 7.40 -10.39 34.00
N MET A 91 8.18 -10.98 34.89
CA MET A 91 9.45 -11.66 34.59
C MET A 91 9.28 -12.76 33.54
N ASP A 92 8.24 -13.58 33.65
CA ASP A 92 8.00 -14.67 32.70
C ASP A 92 7.54 -14.16 31.34
N SER A 93 6.72 -13.09 31.31
CA SER A 93 6.36 -12.42 30.05
C SER A 93 7.57 -11.77 29.38
N LEU A 94 8.50 -11.20 30.17
CA LEU A 94 9.73 -10.61 29.66
C LEU A 94 10.66 -11.68 29.09
N LYS A 95 10.81 -12.82 29.76
CA LYS A 95 11.57 -13.98 29.26
C LYS A 95 10.98 -14.52 27.96
N ALA A 96 9.66 -14.63 27.88
CA ALA A 96 8.97 -15.04 26.65
C ALA A 96 9.25 -14.06 25.50
N PHE A 97 9.21 -12.75 25.78
CA PHE A 97 9.52 -11.72 24.80
C PHE A 97 10.98 -11.76 24.34
N ILE A 98 11.93 -11.97 25.26
CA ILE A 98 13.35 -12.14 24.93
C ILE A 98 13.58 -13.38 24.07
N ALA A 99 12.94 -14.50 24.39
CA ALA A 99 13.03 -15.72 23.59
C ALA A 99 12.46 -15.52 22.17
N MET A 100 11.33 -14.82 22.07
CA MET A 100 10.73 -14.47 20.79
C MET A 100 11.63 -13.52 19.98
N PHE A 101 12.22 -12.52 20.64
CA PHE A 101 13.15 -11.59 20.01
C PHE A 101 14.43 -12.30 19.54
N ALA A 102 15.00 -13.21 20.33
CA ALA A 102 16.14 -14.03 19.93
C ALA A 102 15.81 -14.90 18.71
N LYS A 103 14.60 -15.48 18.67
CA LYS A 103 14.12 -16.26 17.52
C LYS A 103 13.95 -15.37 16.27
N VAL A 104 13.36 -14.19 16.40
CA VAL A 104 13.24 -13.24 15.28
C VAL A 104 14.60 -12.76 14.79
N SER A 105 15.53 -12.48 15.71
CA SER A 105 16.90 -12.10 15.39
C SER A 105 17.63 -13.22 14.63
N SER A 106 17.41 -14.49 14.99
CA SER A 106 17.96 -15.64 14.27
C SER A 106 17.46 -15.77 12.83
N PHE A 107 16.30 -15.18 12.51
CA PHE A 107 15.75 -15.14 11.15
C PHE A 107 16.20 -13.93 10.33
N SER A 108 16.85 -12.93 10.93
CA SER A 108 17.44 -11.78 10.23
C SER A 108 18.31 -12.16 9.01
N PRO A 109 19.22 -13.15 9.08
CA PRO A 109 20.01 -13.55 7.90
C PRO A 109 19.19 -14.24 6.81
N VAL A 110 18.09 -14.91 7.16
CA VAL A 110 17.20 -15.56 6.19
C VAL A 110 16.35 -14.52 5.47
N LEU A 111 15.81 -13.54 6.20
CA LEU A 111 15.02 -12.44 5.64
C LEU A 111 15.85 -11.51 4.75
N ASN A 112 17.13 -11.33 5.10
CA ASN A 112 18.08 -10.56 4.29
C ASN A 112 18.86 -11.44 3.28
N SER A 113 18.42 -12.67 3.05
CA SER A 113 19.12 -13.55 2.11
C SER A 113 19.05 -12.99 0.69
N GLU A 114 20.17 -13.10 -0.02
CA GLU A 114 20.31 -12.69 -1.42
C GLU A 114 19.23 -13.33 -2.29
N SER A 115 18.86 -14.58 -1.98
CA SER A 115 17.82 -15.32 -2.68
C SER A 115 16.47 -14.61 -2.65
N ILE A 116 16.01 -14.11 -1.49
CA ILE A 116 14.75 -13.37 -1.37
C ILE A 116 14.84 -12.01 -2.08
N ARG A 117 16.00 -11.34 -1.99
CA ARG A 117 16.23 -10.06 -2.67
C ARG A 117 16.21 -10.20 -4.20
N MET A 118 16.78 -11.29 -4.71
CA MET A 118 16.87 -11.57 -6.14
C MET A 118 15.57 -12.12 -6.74
N VAL A 119 14.58 -12.58 -5.93
CA VAL A 119 13.26 -12.99 -6.45
C VAL A 119 12.60 -11.85 -7.26
N ASN A 120 12.83 -10.59 -6.88
CA ASN A 120 12.32 -9.43 -7.62
C ASN A 120 13.14 -9.11 -8.88
N SER A 121 14.29 -9.73 -9.09
CA SER A 121 15.17 -9.53 -10.25
C SER A 121 14.98 -10.56 -11.37
N TYR A 122 14.50 -11.77 -11.05
CA TYR A 122 14.17 -12.82 -12.03
C TYR A 122 12.77 -12.81 -12.70
N PRO A 123 11.82 -11.88 -12.44
CA PRO A 123 10.49 -11.95 -13.05
C PRO A 123 10.51 -11.92 -14.58
N SER A 124 11.42 -11.18 -15.20
CA SER A 124 11.50 -11.04 -16.65
C SER A 124 11.98 -12.32 -17.33
N GLU A 125 13.02 -12.96 -16.80
CA GLU A 125 13.51 -14.25 -17.31
C GLU A 125 12.51 -15.37 -17.09
N LEU A 126 11.84 -15.39 -15.92
CA LEU A 126 10.79 -16.36 -15.63
C LEU A 126 9.58 -16.18 -16.55
N THR A 127 9.16 -14.95 -16.80
CA THR A 127 8.04 -14.64 -17.72
C THR A 127 8.40 -15.06 -19.14
N ARG A 128 9.60 -14.71 -19.63
CA ARG A 128 10.08 -15.14 -20.95
C ARG A 128 10.15 -16.66 -21.08
N THR A 129 10.62 -17.34 -20.03
CA THR A 129 10.70 -18.81 -20.01
C THR A 129 9.31 -19.43 -20.00
N SER A 130 8.36 -18.84 -19.27
CA SER A 130 6.96 -19.26 -19.24
C SER A 130 6.30 -19.11 -20.62
N GLU A 131 6.52 -17.99 -21.30
CA GLU A 131 6.01 -17.75 -22.66
C GLU A 131 6.60 -18.77 -23.65
N ASN A 132 7.90 -19.00 -23.60
CA ASN A 132 8.57 -20.02 -24.42
C ASN A 132 8.06 -21.44 -24.13
N PHE A 133 7.71 -21.73 -22.88
CA PHE A 133 7.16 -23.02 -22.51
C PHE A 133 5.75 -23.22 -23.08
N LEU A 134 4.92 -22.18 -23.04
CA LEU A 134 3.58 -22.21 -23.64
C LEU A 134 3.63 -22.39 -25.16
N THR A 135 4.55 -21.69 -25.86
CA THR A 135 4.73 -21.87 -27.30
C THR A 135 5.21 -23.28 -27.65
N ALA A 136 6.16 -23.83 -26.88
CA ALA A 136 6.63 -25.19 -27.06
C ALA A 136 5.50 -26.23 -26.89
N ILE A 137 4.59 -26.04 -25.93
CA ILE A 137 3.41 -26.90 -25.77
C ILE A 137 2.50 -26.82 -27.00
N ALA A 138 2.21 -25.61 -27.48
CA ALA A 138 1.34 -25.42 -28.65
C ALA A 138 1.94 -26.07 -29.91
N GLU A 139 3.26 -25.95 -30.11
CA GLU A 139 3.98 -26.62 -31.19
C GLU A 139 3.93 -28.15 -31.05
N LYS A 140 4.16 -28.68 -29.84
CA LYS A 140 4.06 -30.11 -29.56
C LYS A 140 2.68 -30.65 -29.93
N ASP A 141 1.61 -29.96 -29.53
CA ASP A 141 0.24 -30.37 -29.82
C ASP A 141 -0.08 -30.29 -31.32
N CYS A 142 0.49 -29.31 -32.03
CA CYS A 142 0.37 -29.21 -33.48
C CYS A 142 1.05 -30.39 -34.19
N ILE A 143 2.28 -30.71 -33.80
CA ILE A 143 3.03 -31.84 -34.36
C ILE A 143 2.32 -33.16 -34.04
N GLN A 144 1.85 -33.33 -32.81
CA GLN A 144 1.12 -34.53 -32.40
C GLN A 144 -0.16 -34.72 -33.21
N ARG A 145 -0.94 -33.65 -33.46
CA ARG A 145 -2.12 -33.72 -34.33
C ARG A 145 -1.78 -34.14 -35.76
N LYS A 146 -0.73 -33.54 -36.34
CA LYS A 146 -0.27 -33.90 -37.70
C LYS A 146 0.22 -35.35 -37.78
N ALA A 147 0.97 -35.81 -36.78
CA ALA A 147 1.42 -37.19 -36.69
C ALA A 147 0.24 -38.16 -36.62
N SER A 148 -0.76 -37.89 -35.77
CA SER A 148 -1.97 -38.71 -35.66
C SER A 148 -2.75 -38.77 -36.97
N GLN A 149 -2.90 -37.65 -37.68
CA GLN A 149 -3.55 -37.61 -38.99
C GLN A 149 -2.80 -38.44 -40.04
N LEU A 150 -1.47 -38.34 -40.09
CA LEU A 150 -0.66 -39.13 -41.00
C LEU A 150 -0.77 -40.63 -40.70
N LEU A 151 -0.78 -40.99 -39.42
CA LEU A 151 -0.89 -42.38 -38.97
C LEU A 151 -2.28 -42.96 -39.31
N GLN A 152 -3.33 -42.15 -39.19
CA GLN A 152 -4.68 -42.51 -39.62
C GLN A 152 -4.74 -42.74 -41.14
N LEU A 153 -4.20 -41.81 -41.93
CA LEU A 153 -4.18 -41.93 -43.39
C LEU A 153 -3.37 -43.15 -43.86
N TYR A 154 -2.26 -43.44 -43.19
CA TYR A 154 -1.49 -44.66 -43.43
C TYR A 154 -2.33 -45.91 -43.12
N ASN A 155 -3.00 -45.96 -41.98
CA ASN A 155 -3.86 -47.09 -41.62
C ASN A 155 -5.00 -47.29 -42.63
N ASP A 156 -5.62 -46.21 -43.10
CA ASP A 156 -6.69 -46.27 -44.11
C ASP A 156 -6.18 -46.80 -45.45
N LEU A 157 -4.97 -46.39 -45.88
CA LEU A 157 -4.32 -46.90 -47.08
C LEU A 157 -4.00 -48.39 -46.96
N ILE A 158 -3.42 -48.82 -45.85
CA ILE A 158 -3.10 -50.23 -45.61
C ILE A 158 -4.37 -51.08 -45.59
N PHE A 159 -5.45 -50.59 -44.97
CA PHE A 159 -6.73 -51.28 -44.96
C PHE A 159 -7.31 -51.43 -46.36
N SER A 160 -7.30 -50.34 -47.15
CA SER A 160 -7.75 -50.35 -48.55
C SER A 160 -6.93 -51.33 -49.40
N PHE A 161 -5.60 -51.29 -49.26
CA PHE A 161 -4.69 -52.18 -49.97
C PHE A 161 -4.90 -53.65 -49.59
N SER A 162 -5.09 -53.94 -48.30
CA SER A 162 -5.38 -55.29 -47.80
C SER A 162 -6.70 -55.81 -48.37
N LYS A 163 -7.73 -54.95 -48.43
CA LYS A 163 -9.02 -55.30 -49.05
C LYS A 163 -8.85 -55.57 -50.55
N GLN A 164 -8.08 -54.75 -51.26
CA GLN A 164 -7.81 -54.95 -52.67
C GLN A 164 -7.06 -56.26 -52.93
N PHE A 165 -6.07 -56.59 -52.10
CA PHE A 165 -5.37 -57.87 -52.15
C PHE A 165 -6.30 -59.06 -51.93
N ALA A 166 -7.22 -58.98 -50.95
CA ALA A 166 -8.22 -60.02 -50.73
C ALA A 166 -9.14 -60.20 -51.94
N VAL A 167 -9.57 -59.11 -52.58
CA VAL A 167 -10.40 -59.15 -53.81
C VAL A 167 -9.62 -59.79 -54.96
N TRP A 168 -8.36 -59.39 -55.17
CA TRP A 168 -7.50 -59.97 -56.19
C TRP A 168 -7.24 -61.46 -55.94
N ASN A 169 -6.94 -61.86 -54.71
CA ASN A 169 -6.80 -63.27 -54.34
C ASN A 169 -8.07 -64.07 -54.62
N ALA A 170 -9.25 -63.55 -54.23
CA ALA A 170 -10.52 -64.21 -54.51
C ALA A 170 -10.80 -64.33 -56.02
N MET A 171 -10.41 -63.33 -56.82
CA MET A 171 -10.52 -63.39 -58.27
C MET A 171 -9.57 -64.42 -58.88
N LEU A 172 -8.34 -64.49 -58.40
CA LEU A 172 -7.34 -65.47 -58.83
C LEU A 172 -7.79 -66.90 -58.50
N THR A 173 -8.23 -67.15 -57.26
CA THR A 173 -8.74 -68.46 -56.85
C THR A 173 -9.93 -68.89 -57.71
N LYS A 174 -10.86 -67.98 -58.05
CA LYS A 174 -11.98 -68.31 -58.95
C LYS A 174 -11.50 -68.73 -60.35
N LEU A 175 -10.47 -68.07 -60.88
CA LEU A 175 -9.88 -68.43 -62.17
C LEU A 175 -9.17 -69.77 -62.10
N GLU A 176 -8.43 -70.05 -61.03
CA GLU A 176 -7.75 -71.34 -60.81
C GLU A 176 -8.75 -72.49 -60.68
N THR A 177 -9.78 -72.35 -59.85
CA THR A 177 -10.81 -73.39 -59.68
C THR A 177 -11.64 -73.60 -60.95
N GLY A 178 -11.94 -72.53 -61.69
CA GLY A 178 -12.64 -72.63 -62.98
C GLY A 178 -11.79 -73.27 -64.08
N ASN A 179 -10.46 -73.19 -63.97
CA ASN A 179 -9.53 -73.84 -64.89
C ASN A 179 -9.32 -75.33 -64.54
N ASP A 180 -9.38 -75.71 -63.25
CA ASP A 180 -9.32 -77.11 -62.82
C ASP A 180 -10.59 -77.91 -63.20
N GLU A 181 -11.78 -77.30 -63.17
CA GLU A 181 -13.01 -77.93 -63.72
C GLU A 181 -12.93 -78.20 -65.24
N GLY A 182 -12.07 -77.46 -65.95
CA GLY A 182 -11.76 -77.68 -67.36
C GLY A 182 -10.75 -78.82 -67.60
N HIS A 183 -9.87 -79.09 -66.63
CA HIS A 183 -8.87 -80.15 -66.73
C HIS A 183 -9.42 -81.54 -66.39
N ASP A 184 -10.38 -81.65 -65.45
CA ASP A 184 -11.04 -82.93 -65.14
C ASP A 184 -11.94 -83.43 -66.27
N ASN A 185 -12.51 -82.53 -67.08
CA ASN A 185 -13.31 -82.92 -68.25
C ASN A 185 -12.47 -83.46 -69.43
N HIS A 186 -11.15 -83.26 -69.42
CA HIS A 186 -10.27 -83.78 -70.46
C HIS A 186 -9.73 -85.18 -70.17
N LEU A 187 -9.87 -85.70 -68.95
CA LEU A 187 -9.48 -87.08 -68.62
C LEU A 187 -10.53 -88.14 -68.98
N TYR A 188 -11.80 -87.77 -69.17
CA TYR A 188 -12.89 -88.72 -69.46
C TYR A 188 -13.29 -88.84 -70.95
N ARG A 189 -12.46 -88.34 -71.88
CA ARG A 189 -12.77 -88.38 -73.32
C ARG A 189 -11.69 -89.08 -74.16
N LYS A 190 -11.29 -90.28 -73.73
CA LYS A 190 -10.60 -91.27 -74.57
C LYS A 190 -11.27 -92.63 -74.44
N THR A 191 -12.31 -92.82 -75.25
CA THR A 191 -12.80 -94.11 -75.80
C THR A 191 -13.57 -93.75 -77.06
#